data_AF-A0A7R8W6H8-F1
#
_entry.id   AF-A0A7R8W6H8-F1
#
_cell.length_a   1.000
_cell.length_b   1.000
_cell.length_c   1.000
_cell.angle_alpha   90.00
_cell.angle_beta   90.00
_cell.angle_gamma   90.00
#
_symmetry.space_group_name_H-M   'P 1'
#
loop_
_entity.id
_entity.type
_entity.pdbx_description
1 polymer ?
#
loop_
_entity_poly.entity_id
_entity_poly.type
_entity_poly.pdbx_seq_one_letter_code
_entity_poly.pdbx_strand_id
1 'polypeptide(L)'
;MFLVSVLFIAVTSVLFKLCRDAVTRLFPSHRDRLKMVFGREFLATLEICVGAFEGGIVIETEGLQQFSLVVFGCCVWRFLTWSPEDTACPYSVLGMAVSRKISGKEVLARLFAQLLAAAFSLKAVSFFWDFGLHPRHQGKAFLESWYRCGTHVSTDILTAAVVEALGTCVLAFGVMALPHLTSNMELLFVPLASALIVATVLLGIEYTGGYYNPILASAKTFGCRGTTYGEHLFVYWVSSAVGYFVAESLYEICRPRLPKKLRSE
;
A
#
# COMPACT_ATOMS: atom_id res chain seq x y z
N MET A 1 5.96 9.29 -21.85
CA MET A 1 4.82 9.19 -20.91
C MET A 1 5.32 9.36 -19.48
N PHE A 2 6.50 8.83 -19.15
CA PHE A 2 7.11 8.83 -17.83
C PHE A 2 7.01 10.14 -17.03
N LEU A 3 7.44 11.28 -17.59
CA LEU A 3 7.40 12.57 -16.88
C LEU A 3 5.97 12.97 -16.49
N VAL A 4 4.98 12.68 -17.35
CA VAL A 4 3.58 12.97 -17.05
C VAL A 4 3.11 12.14 -15.86
N SER A 5 3.43 10.86 -15.81
CA SER A 5 3.09 9.98 -14.68
C SER A 5 3.78 10.39 -13.38
N VAL A 6 5.05 10.79 -13.44
CA VAL A 6 5.77 11.30 -12.26
C VAL A 6 5.12 12.58 -11.72
N LEU A 7 4.79 13.54 -12.60
CA LEU A 7 4.12 14.77 -12.22
C LEU A 7 2.70 14.50 -11.70
N PHE A 8 1.97 13.60 -12.33
CA PHE A 8 0.64 13.16 -11.90
C PHE A 8 0.69 12.62 -10.46
N ILE A 9 1.61 11.69 -10.19
CA ILE A 9 1.76 11.09 -8.87
C ILE A 9 2.18 12.16 -7.85
N ALA A 10 3.16 13.00 -8.17
CA ALA A 10 3.61 14.06 -7.27
C ALA A 10 2.47 15.03 -6.90
N VAL A 11 1.70 15.49 -7.89
CA VAL A 11 0.58 16.41 -7.67
C VAL A 11 -0.53 15.75 -6.85
N THR A 12 -0.94 14.53 -7.22
CA THR A 12 -2.00 13.81 -6.49
C THR A 12 -1.58 13.49 -5.05
N SER A 13 -0.34 13.06 -4.82
CA SER A 13 0.24 12.85 -3.49
C SER A 13 0.21 14.13 -2.63
N VAL A 14 0.60 15.28 -3.18
CA VAL A 14 0.52 16.56 -2.47
C VAL A 14 -0.93 16.91 -2.15
N LEU A 15 -1.87 16.71 -3.08
CA LEU A 15 -3.29 16.96 -2.83
C LEU A 15 -3.83 16.07 -1.72
N PHE A 16 -3.53 14.77 -1.71
CA PHE A 16 -3.96 13.85 -0.65
C PHE A 16 -3.38 14.23 0.72
N LYS A 17 -2.11 14.66 0.77
CA LYS A 17 -1.50 15.21 1.98
C LYS A 17 -2.25 16.45 2.48
N LEU A 18 -2.56 17.41 1.59
CA LEU A 18 -3.30 18.62 1.96
C LEU A 18 -4.69 18.28 2.48
N CYS A 19 -5.41 17.35 1.84
CA CYS A 19 -6.71 16.87 2.31
C CYS A 19 -6.59 16.20 3.70
N ARG A 20 -5.55 15.41 3.94
CA ARG A 20 -5.31 14.75 5.23
C ARG A 20 -5.03 15.77 6.33
N ASP A 21 -4.21 16.77 6.03
CA ASP A 21 -3.92 17.86 6.97
C ASP A 21 -5.19 18.67 7.28
N ALA A 22 -6.06 18.88 6.28
CA ALA A 22 -7.37 19.50 6.49
C ALA A 22 -8.29 18.63 7.38
N VAL A 23 -8.40 17.32 7.13
CA VAL A 23 -9.16 16.39 7.99
C VAL A 23 -8.67 16.44 9.44
N THR A 24 -7.35 16.46 9.65
CA THR A 24 -6.75 16.53 10.99
C THR A 24 -7.10 17.84 11.70
N ARG A 25 -7.15 18.96 10.96
CA ARG A 25 -7.55 20.27 11.50
C ARG A 25 -9.06 20.40 11.75
N LEU A 26 -9.89 19.75 10.95
CA LEU A 26 -11.35 19.77 11.07
C LEU A 26 -11.86 18.94 12.26
N PHE A 27 -11.11 17.90 12.65
CA PHE A 27 -11.49 17.00 13.74
C PHE A 27 -10.42 16.91 14.85
N PRO A 28 -10.06 18.03 15.52
CA PRO A 28 -8.98 18.07 16.50
C PRO A 28 -9.37 17.46 17.87
N SER A 29 -10.68 17.30 18.13
CA SER A 29 -11.20 16.84 19.42
C SER A 29 -11.14 15.32 19.56
N HIS A 30 -10.86 14.83 20.77
CA HIS A 30 -10.93 13.40 21.08
C HIS A 30 -12.32 12.80 20.78
N ARG A 31 -13.39 13.59 20.85
CA ARG A 31 -14.75 13.13 20.52
C ARG A 31 -14.92 12.81 19.02
N ASP A 32 -14.14 13.43 18.15
CA ASP A 32 -14.17 13.22 16.70
C ASP A 32 -13.07 12.27 16.20
N ARG A 33 -12.34 11.60 17.10
CA ARG A 33 -11.23 10.70 16.77
C ARG A 33 -11.59 9.68 15.69
N LEU A 34 -12.76 9.05 15.77
CA LEU A 34 -13.19 8.08 14.76
C LEU A 34 -13.37 8.70 13.37
N LYS A 35 -13.89 9.93 13.29
CA LYS A 35 -14.03 10.65 12.01
C LYS A 35 -12.66 11.02 11.43
N MET A 36 -11.76 11.50 12.29
CA MET A 36 -10.39 11.83 11.90
C MET A 36 -9.66 10.59 11.38
N VAL A 37 -9.67 9.49 12.13
CA VAL A 37 -9.02 8.22 11.74
C VAL A 37 -9.62 7.67 10.45
N PHE A 38 -10.95 7.67 10.33
CA PHE A 38 -11.63 7.25 9.11
C PHE A 38 -11.15 8.06 7.90
N GLY A 39 -11.19 9.40 7.99
CA GLY A 39 -10.79 10.27 6.89
C GLY A 39 -9.32 10.13 6.51
N ARG A 40 -8.43 9.97 7.50
CA ARG A 40 -7.01 9.77 7.25
C ARG A 40 -6.70 8.43 6.60
N GLU A 41 -7.28 7.32 7.08
CA GLU A 41 -7.13 6.01 6.43
C GLU A 41 -7.71 5.99 5.03
N PHE A 42 -8.87 6.62 4.83
CA PHE A 42 -9.49 6.73 3.51
C PHE A 42 -8.53 7.41 2.53
N LEU A 43 -7.98 8.57 2.88
CA LEU A 43 -7.05 9.32 2.02
C LEU A 43 -5.73 8.58 1.82
N ALA A 44 -5.19 7.96 2.87
CA ALA A 44 -3.96 7.17 2.78
C ALA A 44 -4.09 6.00 1.81
N THR A 45 -5.25 5.33 1.86
CA THR A 45 -5.57 4.19 0.99
C THR A 45 -5.84 4.65 -0.43
N LEU A 46 -6.55 5.76 -0.58
CA LEU A 46 -6.88 6.30 -1.90
C LEU A 46 -5.62 6.73 -2.64
N GLU A 47 -4.65 7.37 -1.96
CA GLU A 47 -3.37 7.76 -2.56
C GLU A 47 -2.61 6.56 -3.12
N ILE A 48 -2.42 5.50 -2.33
CA ILE A 48 -1.67 4.32 -2.81
C ILE A 48 -2.39 3.62 -3.96
N CYS A 49 -3.73 3.57 -3.95
CA CYS A 49 -4.50 2.93 -5.02
C CYS A 49 -4.44 3.75 -6.31
N VAL A 50 -4.61 5.08 -6.23
CA VAL A 50 -4.46 6.00 -7.37
C VAL A 50 -3.05 5.91 -7.95
N GLY A 51 -2.02 5.91 -7.10
CA GLY A 51 -0.63 5.71 -7.52
C GLY A 51 -0.41 4.36 -8.21
N ALA A 52 -1.03 3.28 -7.73
CA ALA A 52 -0.92 1.96 -8.37
C ALA A 52 -1.62 1.88 -9.73
N PHE A 53 -2.75 2.59 -9.92
CA PHE A 53 -3.38 2.70 -11.24
C PHE A 53 -2.46 3.41 -12.25
N GLU A 54 -1.87 4.55 -11.86
CA GLU A 54 -0.92 5.26 -12.72
C GLU A 54 0.36 4.43 -12.93
N GLY A 55 0.84 3.72 -11.90
CA GLY A 55 1.97 2.80 -12.00
C GLY A 55 1.75 1.69 -13.03
N GLY A 56 0.51 1.20 -13.17
CA GLY A 56 0.14 0.27 -14.25
C GLY A 56 0.35 0.87 -15.64
N ILE A 57 0.06 2.15 -15.84
CA ILE A 57 0.37 2.84 -17.11
C ILE A 57 1.88 2.91 -17.32
N VAL A 58 2.64 3.26 -16.28
CA VAL A 58 4.12 3.33 -16.37
C VAL A 58 4.70 1.98 -16.81
N ILE A 59 4.25 0.86 -16.23
CA ILE A 59 4.66 -0.48 -16.66
C ILE A 59 4.33 -0.70 -18.14
N GLU A 60 3.09 -0.42 -18.55
CA GLU A 60 2.63 -0.63 -19.94
C GLU A 60 3.39 0.22 -20.97
N THR A 61 3.86 1.41 -20.60
CA THR A 61 4.45 2.37 -21.55
C THR A 61 5.97 2.46 -21.48
N GLU A 62 6.55 2.30 -20.30
CA GLU A 62 7.97 2.55 -20.04
C GLU A 62 8.70 1.30 -19.50
N GLY A 63 7.96 0.33 -18.93
CA GLY A 63 8.51 -0.93 -18.42
C GLY A 63 8.84 -0.93 -16.93
N LEU A 64 9.37 -2.07 -16.46
CA LEU A 64 9.58 -2.34 -15.03
C LEU A 64 10.64 -1.44 -14.37
N GLN A 65 11.65 -0.99 -15.13
CA GLN A 65 12.71 -0.14 -14.58
C GLN A 65 12.18 1.25 -14.20
N GLN A 66 11.38 1.86 -15.05
CA GLN A 66 10.76 3.16 -14.79
C GLN A 66 9.70 3.04 -13.70
N PHE A 67 8.94 1.94 -13.71
CA PHE A 67 8.01 1.62 -12.63
C PHE A 67 8.72 1.52 -11.27
N SER A 68 9.87 0.84 -11.18
CA SER A 68 10.59 0.69 -9.92
C SER A 68 11.08 2.01 -9.34
N LEU A 69 11.52 2.95 -10.20
CA LEU A 69 11.89 4.31 -9.80
C LEU A 69 10.69 5.09 -9.26
N VAL A 70 9.53 4.96 -9.90
CA VAL A 70 8.28 5.60 -9.46
C VAL A 70 7.83 5.04 -8.11
N VAL A 71 7.80 3.71 -7.95
CA VAL A 71 7.43 3.07 -6.69
C VAL A 71 8.42 3.43 -5.58
N PHE A 72 9.72 3.48 -5.87
CA PHE A 72 10.73 3.96 -4.92
C PHE A 72 10.41 5.38 -4.43
N GLY A 73 10.14 6.30 -5.36
CA GLY A 73 9.75 7.67 -5.03
C GLY A 73 8.47 7.75 -4.19
N CYS A 74 7.46 6.94 -4.53
CA CYS A 74 6.22 6.84 -3.75
C CYS A 74 6.47 6.34 -2.32
N CYS A 75 7.35 5.34 -2.15
CA CYS A 75 7.71 4.81 -0.84
C CYS A 75 8.47 5.86 0.00
N VAL A 76 9.45 6.54 -0.60
CA VAL A 76 10.18 7.63 0.07
C VAL A 76 9.21 8.72 0.51
N TRP A 77 8.34 9.18 -0.39
CA TRP A 77 7.29 10.14 -0.08
C TRP A 77 6.42 9.66 1.09
N ARG A 78 6.00 8.40 1.07
CA ARG A 78 5.13 7.81 2.09
C ARG A 78 5.79 7.82 3.46
N PHE A 79 7.05 7.40 3.57
CA PHE A 79 7.79 7.38 4.83
C PHE A 79 8.08 8.78 5.38
N LEU A 80 8.28 9.77 4.52
CA LEU A 80 8.56 11.15 4.95
C LEU A 80 7.29 11.94 5.31
N THR A 81 6.17 11.62 4.68
CA THR A 81 4.97 12.47 4.74
C THR A 81 3.90 11.93 5.67
N TRP A 82 3.69 10.61 5.67
CA TRP A 82 2.56 9.97 6.33
C TRP A 82 2.93 9.41 7.69
N SER A 83 1.96 9.49 8.62
CA SER A 83 2.15 8.92 9.94
C SER A 83 2.17 7.40 9.87
N PRO A 84 2.95 6.71 10.72
CA PRO A 84 2.88 5.26 10.87
C PRO A 84 1.49 4.75 11.27
N GLU A 85 0.65 5.60 11.88
CA GLU A 85 -0.73 5.26 12.20
C GLU A 85 -1.66 5.26 10.98
N ASP A 86 -1.30 5.95 9.90
CA ASP A 86 -2.07 5.92 8.65
C ASP A 86 -1.61 4.69 7.88
N THR A 87 -2.25 3.55 8.09
CA THR A 87 -1.71 2.25 7.65
C THR A 87 -1.94 1.98 6.17
N ALA A 88 -3.12 2.33 5.64
CA ALA A 88 -3.55 1.95 4.29
C ALA A 88 -3.39 0.46 3.98
N CYS A 89 -3.41 -0.39 5.03
CA CYS A 89 -3.10 -1.81 4.92
C CYS A 89 -3.88 -2.62 5.97
N PRO A 90 -4.73 -3.58 5.56
CA PRO A 90 -5.59 -4.31 6.49
C PRO A 90 -4.85 -5.12 7.56
N TYR A 91 -3.78 -5.85 7.21
CA TYR A 91 -3.07 -6.66 8.21
C TYR A 91 -2.38 -5.82 9.28
N SER A 92 -1.96 -4.59 8.95
CA SER A 92 -1.42 -3.67 9.96
C SER A 92 -2.49 -3.23 10.96
N VAL A 93 -3.73 -3.04 10.51
CA VAL A 93 -4.88 -2.78 11.41
C VAL A 93 -5.14 -3.99 12.31
N LEU A 94 -5.07 -5.21 11.77
CA LEU A 94 -5.20 -6.43 12.55
C LEU A 94 -4.10 -6.56 13.61
N GLY A 95 -2.84 -6.28 13.27
CA GLY A 95 -1.72 -6.24 14.22
C GLY A 95 -1.93 -5.25 15.36
N MET A 96 -2.41 -4.04 15.04
CA MET A 96 -2.77 -3.04 16.05
C MET A 96 -3.91 -3.51 16.96
N ALA A 97 -4.89 -4.25 16.41
CA ALA A 97 -6.00 -4.81 17.17
C ALA A 97 -5.52 -5.93 18.12
N VAL A 98 -4.70 -6.86 17.63
CA VAL A 98 -4.12 -7.96 18.43
C VAL A 98 -3.22 -7.41 19.54
N SER A 99 -2.42 -6.39 19.22
CA SER A 99 -1.60 -5.66 20.20
C SER A 99 -2.40 -4.81 21.19
N ARG A 100 -3.75 -4.79 21.10
CA ARG A 100 -4.66 -3.95 21.90
C ARG A 100 -4.34 -2.45 21.88
N LYS A 101 -3.72 -1.96 20.79
CA LYS A 101 -3.37 -0.53 20.62
C LYS A 101 -4.56 0.33 20.22
N ILE A 102 -5.58 -0.27 19.61
CA ILE A 102 -6.77 0.41 19.09
C ILE A 102 -8.06 -0.31 19.52
N SER A 103 -9.15 0.45 19.62
CA SER A 103 -10.47 -0.09 19.98
C SER A 103 -11.12 -0.83 18.79
N GLY A 104 -12.05 -1.74 19.06
CA GLY A 104 -12.81 -2.43 18.00
C GLY A 104 -13.58 -1.46 17.07
N LYS A 105 -14.09 -0.34 17.60
CA LYS A 105 -14.72 0.71 16.78
C LYS A 105 -13.72 1.37 15.82
N GLU A 106 -12.49 1.57 16.28
CA GLU A 106 -11.42 2.13 15.46
C GLU A 106 -10.99 1.13 14.37
N VAL A 107 -10.86 -0.15 14.70
CA VAL A 107 -10.61 -1.22 13.71
C VAL A 107 -11.64 -1.19 12.59
N LEU A 108 -12.93 -1.20 12.95
CA LEU A 108 -14.03 -1.16 11.98
C LEU A 108 -13.97 0.12 11.12
N ALA A 109 -13.73 1.28 11.74
CA ALA A 109 -13.61 2.54 11.01
C ALA A 109 -12.46 2.52 9.99
N ARG A 110 -11.28 2.02 10.37
CA ARG A 110 -10.10 1.94 9.50
C ARG A 110 -10.32 0.97 8.33
N LEU A 111 -10.79 -0.25 8.61
CA LEU A 111 -11.06 -1.25 7.56
C LEU A 111 -12.17 -0.79 6.62
N PHE A 112 -13.23 -0.16 7.14
CA PHE A 112 -14.29 0.38 6.31
C PHE A 112 -13.79 1.54 5.44
N ALA A 113 -12.97 2.44 5.98
CA ALA A 113 -12.32 3.50 5.21
C ALA A 113 -11.45 2.94 4.07
N GLN A 114 -10.66 1.91 4.36
CA GLN A 114 -9.81 1.22 3.39
C GLN A 114 -10.64 0.60 2.25
N LEU A 115 -11.71 -0.14 2.58
CA LEU A 115 -12.62 -0.72 1.59
C LEU A 115 -13.31 0.33 0.73
N LEU A 116 -13.78 1.41 1.34
CA LEU A 116 -14.43 2.50 0.63
C LEU A 116 -13.45 3.20 -0.31
N ALA A 117 -12.23 3.47 0.15
CA ALA A 117 -11.19 4.09 -0.67
C ALA A 117 -10.83 3.21 -1.88
N ALA A 118 -10.66 1.90 -1.68
CA ALA A 118 -10.44 0.97 -2.79
C ALA A 118 -11.60 0.98 -3.79
N ALA A 119 -12.85 0.91 -3.33
CA ALA A 119 -14.02 0.95 -4.20
C ALA A 119 -14.12 2.25 -5.03
N PHE A 120 -13.68 3.38 -4.49
CA PHE A 120 -13.68 4.67 -5.21
C PHE A 120 -12.38 4.97 -5.95
N SER A 121 -11.33 4.18 -5.78
CA SER A 121 -10.00 4.49 -6.33
C SER A 121 -9.98 4.58 -7.85
N LEU A 122 -10.68 3.68 -8.56
CA LEU A 122 -10.80 3.78 -10.01
C LEU A 122 -11.52 5.07 -10.43
N LYS A 123 -12.61 5.44 -9.74
CA LYS A 123 -13.31 6.71 -10.03
C LYS A 123 -12.43 7.92 -9.74
N ALA A 124 -11.66 7.89 -8.66
CA ALA A 124 -10.76 8.96 -8.28
C ALA A 124 -9.64 9.14 -9.30
N VAL A 125 -8.96 8.07 -9.73
CA VAL A 125 -7.92 8.15 -10.77
C VAL A 125 -8.53 8.58 -12.11
N SER A 126 -9.74 8.12 -12.45
CA SER A 126 -10.45 8.51 -13.67
C SER A 126 -10.67 10.02 -13.75
N PHE A 127 -11.11 10.62 -12.64
CA PHE A 127 -11.27 12.08 -12.55
C PHE A 127 -9.98 12.83 -12.89
N PHE A 128 -8.82 12.32 -12.43
CA PHE A 128 -7.54 12.93 -12.77
C PHE A 128 -7.10 12.65 -14.22
N TRP A 129 -7.39 11.45 -14.74
CA TRP A 129 -7.13 11.10 -16.14
C TRP A 129 -7.97 11.91 -17.14
N ASP A 130 -9.19 12.30 -16.75
CA ASP A 130 -10.10 13.09 -17.59
C ASP A 130 -9.60 14.51 -17.88
N PHE A 131 -8.61 15.01 -17.13
CA PHE A 131 -7.88 16.24 -17.50
C PHE A 131 -7.05 16.08 -18.78
N GLY A 132 -6.91 14.86 -19.31
CA GLY A 132 -6.31 14.61 -20.62
C GLY A 132 -4.82 14.93 -20.69
N LEU A 133 -4.10 14.78 -19.57
CA LEU A 133 -2.67 15.12 -19.47
C LEU A 133 -1.80 14.33 -20.47
N HIS A 134 -2.26 13.16 -20.92
CA HIS A 134 -1.64 12.39 -22.00
C HIS A 134 -2.68 11.55 -22.76
N PRO A 135 -2.49 11.25 -24.07
CA PRO A 135 -3.40 10.39 -24.83
C PRO A 135 -3.64 9.00 -24.22
N ARG A 136 -2.68 8.48 -23.45
CA ARG A 136 -2.79 7.18 -22.76
C ARG A 136 -3.78 7.19 -21.58
N HIS A 137 -4.16 8.37 -21.07
CA HIS A 137 -5.18 8.51 -20.04
C HIS A 137 -6.61 8.41 -20.61
N GLN A 138 -6.79 8.76 -21.89
CA GLN A 138 -8.10 8.77 -22.54
C GLN A 138 -8.69 7.36 -22.60
N GLY A 139 -9.89 7.20 -22.04
CA GLY A 139 -10.61 5.91 -22.03
C GLY A 139 -9.97 4.82 -21.18
N LYS A 140 -8.86 5.09 -20.47
CA LYS A 140 -8.15 4.10 -19.65
C LYS A 140 -9.05 3.56 -18.53
N ALA A 141 -9.84 4.42 -17.91
CA ALA A 141 -10.82 4.04 -16.89
C ALA A 141 -11.82 2.98 -17.39
N PHE A 142 -12.35 3.18 -18.60
CA PHE A 142 -13.27 2.25 -19.24
C PHE A 142 -12.58 0.91 -19.58
N LEU A 143 -11.35 0.99 -20.10
CA LEU A 143 -10.55 -0.19 -20.41
C LEU A 143 -10.24 -1.02 -19.16
N GLU A 144 -9.84 -0.40 -18.06
CA GLU A 144 -9.53 -1.08 -16.79
C GLU A 144 -10.78 -1.72 -16.17
N SER A 145 -11.93 -1.05 -16.21
CA SER A 145 -13.18 -1.55 -15.60
C SER A 145 -13.84 -2.69 -16.38
N TRP A 146 -13.97 -2.57 -17.70
CA TRP A 146 -14.84 -3.48 -18.48
C TRP A 146 -14.08 -4.42 -19.42
N TYR A 147 -12.94 -4.00 -19.96
CA TYR A 147 -12.26 -4.72 -21.05
C TYR A 147 -11.05 -5.53 -20.58
N ARG A 148 -10.20 -4.95 -19.73
CA ARG A 148 -8.92 -5.52 -19.26
C ARG A 148 -8.92 -5.97 -17.79
N CYS A 149 -10.08 -6.04 -17.14
CA CYS A 149 -10.19 -6.53 -15.77
C CYS A 149 -9.91 -8.05 -15.73
N GLY A 150 -8.62 -8.38 -15.62
CA GLY A 150 -8.09 -9.72 -15.39
C GLY A 150 -7.35 -9.79 -14.06
N THR A 151 -7.29 -10.99 -13.48
CA THR A 151 -6.44 -11.25 -12.32
C THR A 151 -4.97 -11.06 -12.68
N HIS A 152 -4.17 -10.68 -11.70
CA HIS A 152 -2.71 -10.66 -11.81
C HIS A 152 -2.06 -11.90 -11.21
N VAL A 153 -2.87 -12.88 -10.77
CA VAL A 153 -2.38 -14.22 -10.42
C VAL A 153 -2.07 -14.96 -11.71
N SER A 154 -0.79 -15.23 -11.96
CA SER A 154 -0.31 -15.91 -13.17
C SER A 154 0.12 -17.37 -12.92
N THR A 155 0.11 -17.80 -11.66
CA THR A 155 0.51 -19.13 -11.20
C THR A 155 -0.65 -19.86 -10.55
N ASP A 156 -0.42 -21.08 -10.07
CA ASP A 156 -1.43 -21.77 -9.27
C ASP A 156 -1.69 -21.02 -7.94
N ILE A 157 -2.90 -21.20 -7.40
CA ILE A 157 -3.38 -20.48 -6.22
C ILE A 157 -2.49 -20.67 -4.99
N LEU A 158 -1.90 -21.86 -4.82
CA LEU A 158 -1.05 -22.13 -3.66
C LEU A 158 0.29 -21.42 -3.80
N THR A 159 0.92 -21.48 -4.98
CA THR A 159 2.14 -20.72 -5.26
C THR A 159 1.92 -19.22 -5.06
N ALA A 160 0.82 -18.68 -5.60
CA ALA A 160 0.46 -17.27 -5.42
C ALA A 160 0.28 -16.89 -3.94
N ALA A 161 -0.43 -17.72 -3.16
CA ALA A 161 -0.59 -17.53 -1.72
C ALA A 161 0.75 -17.53 -0.97
N VAL A 162 1.65 -18.45 -1.31
CA VAL A 162 2.99 -18.52 -0.71
C VAL A 162 3.81 -17.27 -1.06
N VAL A 163 3.77 -16.80 -2.30
CA VAL A 163 4.47 -15.56 -2.73
C VAL A 163 3.97 -14.37 -1.92
N GLU A 164 2.65 -14.18 -1.81
CA GLU A 164 2.07 -13.08 -1.03
C GLU A 164 2.41 -13.18 0.47
N ALA A 165 2.32 -14.38 1.06
CA ALA A 165 2.68 -14.58 2.46
C ALA A 165 4.17 -14.29 2.74
N LEU A 166 5.08 -14.81 1.92
CA LEU A 166 6.52 -14.61 2.09
C LEU A 166 6.90 -13.15 1.84
N GLY A 167 6.37 -12.53 0.78
CA GLY A 167 6.63 -11.12 0.50
C GLY A 167 6.12 -10.22 1.62
N THR A 168 4.89 -10.42 2.10
CA THR A 168 4.38 -9.68 3.27
C THR A 168 5.23 -9.93 4.51
N CYS A 169 5.69 -11.17 4.75
CA CYS A 169 6.57 -11.48 5.88
C CYS A 169 7.90 -10.72 5.80
N VAL A 170 8.55 -10.72 4.64
CA VAL A 170 9.81 -9.99 4.41
C VAL A 170 9.63 -8.49 4.64
N LEU A 171 8.58 -7.91 4.07
CA LEU A 171 8.29 -6.47 4.22
C LEU A 171 8.00 -6.10 5.67
N ALA A 172 7.10 -6.83 6.33
CA ALA A 172 6.73 -6.55 7.71
C ALA A 172 7.94 -6.71 8.66
N PHE A 173 8.68 -7.80 8.55
CA PHE A 173 9.89 -8.03 9.36
C PHE A 173 10.94 -6.95 9.11
N GLY A 174 11.22 -6.65 7.83
CA GLY A 174 12.21 -5.65 7.45
C GLY A 174 11.85 -4.25 7.98
N VAL A 175 10.61 -3.81 7.85
CA VAL A 175 10.17 -2.50 8.38
C VAL A 175 10.24 -2.44 9.90
N MET A 176 9.98 -3.54 10.63
CA MET A 176 10.16 -3.60 12.07
C MET A 176 11.63 -3.63 12.51
N ALA A 177 12.49 -4.33 11.78
CA ALA A 177 13.89 -4.53 12.12
C ALA A 177 14.81 -3.38 11.69
N LEU A 178 14.56 -2.76 10.53
CA LEU A 178 15.42 -1.72 9.95
C LEU A 178 15.72 -0.55 10.90
N PRO A 179 14.77 0.01 11.68
CA PRO A 179 15.07 1.09 12.61
C PRO A 179 16.13 0.73 13.66
N HIS A 180 16.25 -0.55 14.00
CA HIS A 180 17.28 -1.05 14.90
C HIS A 180 18.62 -1.24 14.18
N LEU A 181 18.59 -1.71 12.94
CA LEU A 181 19.79 -1.93 12.12
C LEU A 181 20.43 -0.61 11.65
N THR A 182 19.63 0.43 11.48
CA THR A 182 20.08 1.77 11.08
C THR A 182 20.19 2.73 12.25
N SER A 183 20.27 2.24 13.51
CA SER A 183 20.24 3.09 14.70
C SER A 183 21.34 4.16 14.73
N ASN A 184 22.49 3.88 14.11
CA ASN A 184 23.63 4.80 14.05
C ASN A 184 23.61 5.69 12.79
N MET A 185 22.67 5.45 11.88
CA MET A 185 22.55 6.12 10.59
C MET A 185 21.07 6.24 10.22
N GLU A 186 20.29 6.98 11.02
CA GLU A 186 18.82 7.05 10.84
C GLU A 186 18.41 7.57 9.45
N LEU A 187 19.25 8.37 8.79
CA LEU A 187 19.08 8.82 7.41
C LEU A 187 18.98 7.66 6.40
N LEU A 188 19.52 6.49 6.71
CA LEU A 188 19.47 5.30 5.83
C LEU A 188 18.15 4.53 5.94
N PHE A 189 17.33 4.76 6.98
CA PHE A 189 16.09 4.01 7.17
C PHE A 189 15.14 4.13 5.97
N VAL A 190 14.84 5.37 5.55
CA VAL A 190 13.89 5.66 4.47
C VAL A 190 14.31 5.06 3.13
N PRO A 191 15.55 5.28 2.62
CA PRO A 191 15.97 4.68 1.36
C PRO A 191 16.06 3.16 1.42
N LEU A 192 16.52 2.57 2.53
CA LEU A 192 16.61 1.11 2.66
C LEU A 192 15.23 0.44 2.74
N ALA A 193 14.29 1.02 3.50
CA ALA A 193 12.92 0.51 3.57
C ALA A 193 12.21 0.62 2.21
N SER A 194 12.40 1.74 1.51
CA SER A 194 11.86 1.92 0.15
C SER A 194 12.47 0.92 -0.85
N ALA A 195 13.78 0.69 -0.78
CA ALA A 195 14.47 -0.28 -1.64
C ALA A 195 14.01 -1.72 -1.35
N LEU A 196 13.81 -2.08 -0.08
CA LEU A 196 13.25 -3.37 0.31
C LEU A 196 11.86 -3.57 -0.31
N ILE A 197 10.97 -2.58 -0.19
CA ILE A 197 9.63 -2.64 -0.79
C ILE A 197 9.72 -2.87 -2.29
N VAL A 198 10.50 -2.04 -3.00
CA VAL A 198 10.65 -2.15 -4.45
C VAL A 198 11.22 -3.50 -4.87
N ALA A 199 12.25 -3.99 -4.18
CA ALA A 199 12.85 -5.28 -4.48
C ALA A 199 11.84 -6.43 -4.31
N THR A 200 11.08 -6.44 -3.22
CA THR A 200 10.06 -7.46 -2.97
C THR A 200 8.92 -7.38 -3.99
N VAL A 201 8.47 -6.17 -4.36
CA VAL A 201 7.47 -5.95 -5.43
C VAL A 201 7.97 -6.53 -6.75
N LEU A 202 9.19 -6.20 -7.18
CA LEU A 202 9.75 -6.71 -8.44
C LEU A 202 9.88 -8.23 -8.46
N LEU A 203 10.19 -8.86 -7.32
CA LEU A 203 10.28 -10.32 -7.22
C LEU A 203 8.90 -11.02 -7.31
N GLY A 204 7.82 -10.37 -6.88
CA GLY A 204 6.47 -10.95 -6.90
C GLY A 204 5.59 -10.50 -8.06
N ILE A 205 6.00 -9.48 -8.82
CA ILE A 205 5.13 -8.83 -9.80
C ILE A 205 4.64 -9.79 -10.88
N GLU A 206 5.51 -10.70 -11.34
CA GLU A 206 5.16 -11.68 -12.37
C GLU A 206 4.24 -12.78 -11.86
N TYR A 207 4.15 -13.00 -10.55
CA TYR A 207 3.38 -14.08 -9.92
C TYR A 207 1.97 -13.65 -9.49
N THR A 208 1.88 -12.48 -8.84
CA THR A 208 0.66 -11.99 -8.18
C THR A 208 0.42 -10.49 -8.40
N GLY A 209 1.23 -9.83 -9.22
CA GLY A 209 1.28 -8.37 -9.29
C GLY A 209 2.06 -7.72 -8.13
N GLY A 210 2.61 -8.52 -7.20
CA GLY A 210 3.51 -8.05 -6.15
C GLY A 210 2.85 -7.06 -5.20
N TYR A 211 1.59 -7.29 -4.83
CA TYR A 211 0.80 -6.32 -4.07
C TYR A 211 1.20 -6.26 -2.60
N TYR A 212 1.27 -7.43 -1.94
CA TYR A 212 1.57 -7.56 -0.50
C TYR A 212 0.74 -6.66 0.40
N ASN A 213 -0.42 -6.22 -0.10
CA ASN A 213 -1.37 -5.35 0.54
C ASN A 213 -2.77 -5.75 0.02
N PRO A 214 -3.60 -6.37 0.89
CA PRO A 214 -4.91 -6.88 0.47
C PRO A 214 -5.82 -5.82 -0.14
N ILE A 215 -5.75 -4.58 0.34
CA ILE A 215 -6.64 -3.51 -0.15
C ILE A 215 -6.22 -3.03 -1.54
N LEU A 216 -4.91 -2.96 -1.78
CA LEU A 216 -4.34 -2.56 -3.05
C LEU A 216 -4.62 -3.60 -4.14
N ALA A 217 -4.43 -4.88 -3.81
CA ALA A 217 -4.80 -6.00 -4.68
C ALA A 217 -6.30 -5.95 -5.00
N SER A 218 -7.14 -5.73 -3.97
CA SER A 218 -8.59 -5.71 -4.16
C SER A 218 -9.07 -4.52 -5.01
N ALA A 219 -8.46 -3.35 -4.87
CA ALA A 219 -8.75 -2.19 -5.71
C ALA A 219 -8.47 -2.45 -7.20
N LYS A 220 -7.46 -3.29 -7.50
CA LYS A 220 -7.01 -3.56 -8.87
C LYS A 220 -7.64 -4.79 -9.52
N THR A 221 -7.88 -5.86 -8.76
CA THR A 221 -8.18 -7.18 -9.34
C THR A 221 -9.39 -7.89 -8.72
N PHE A 222 -10.02 -7.36 -7.66
CA PHE A 222 -11.16 -8.04 -7.05
C PHE A 222 -12.35 -8.11 -8.01
N GLY A 223 -12.83 -9.34 -8.27
CA GLY A 223 -13.92 -9.59 -9.21
C GLY A 223 -13.52 -9.53 -10.68
N CYS A 224 -12.23 -9.34 -10.99
CA CYS A 224 -11.70 -9.52 -12.33
C CYS A 224 -11.67 -10.99 -12.73
N ARG A 225 -11.62 -11.25 -14.05
CA ARG A 225 -11.65 -12.61 -14.60
C ARG A 225 -10.36 -13.36 -14.26
N GLY A 226 -10.45 -14.68 -14.08
CA GLY A 226 -9.30 -15.56 -13.89
C GLY A 226 -9.08 -16.06 -12.45
N THR A 227 -9.71 -15.44 -11.45
CA THR A 227 -9.77 -15.96 -10.08
C THR A 227 -11.17 -15.79 -9.51
N THR A 228 -11.65 -16.76 -8.74
CA THR A 228 -12.88 -16.63 -7.95
C THR A 228 -12.70 -15.64 -6.81
N TYR A 229 -13.81 -15.15 -6.23
CA TYR A 229 -13.75 -14.30 -5.04
C TYR A 229 -13.04 -14.98 -3.87
N GLY A 230 -13.26 -16.29 -3.68
CA GLY A 230 -12.62 -17.06 -2.60
C GLY A 230 -11.12 -17.18 -2.79
N GLU A 231 -10.66 -17.46 -4.01
CA GLU A 231 -9.23 -17.52 -4.34
C GLU A 231 -8.54 -16.17 -4.14
N HIS A 232 -9.17 -15.06 -4.56
CA HIS A 232 -8.63 -13.72 -4.33
C HIS A 232 -8.47 -13.43 -2.82
N LEU A 233 -9.50 -13.72 -2.03
CA LEU A 233 -9.44 -13.52 -0.58
C LEU A 233 -8.38 -14.43 0.07
N PHE A 234 -8.26 -15.67 -0.37
CA PHE A 234 -7.24 -16.58 0.12
C PHE A 234 -5.82 -16.07 -0.17
N VAL A 235 -5.53 -15.72 -1.42
CA VAL A 235 -4.20 -15.25 -1.87
C VAL A 235 -3.84 -13.92 -1.22
N TYR A 236 -4.68 -12.89 -1.35
CA TYR A 236 -4.28 -11.53 -0.98
C TYR A 236 -4.65 -11.12 0.45
N TRP A 237 -5.67 -11.74 1.08
CA TRP A 237 -6.08 -11.37 2.43
C TRP A 237 -5.56 -12.34 3.47
N VAL A 238 -5.89 -13.62 3.34
CA VAL A 238 -5.50 -14.64 4.32
C VAL A 238 -3.98 -14.81 4.33
N SER A 239 -3.37 -15.00 3.16
CA SER A 239 -1.94 -15.29 3.07
C SER A 239 -1.07 -14.10 3.52
N SER A 240 -1.41 -12.87 3.12
CA SER A 240 -0.71 -11.67 3.62
C SER A 240 -0.89 -11.49 5.13
N ALA A 241 -2.06 -11.77 5.70
CA ALA A 241 -2.25 -11.73 7.15
C ALA A 241 -1.39 -12.77 7.88
N VAL A 242 -1.32 -14.00 7.35
CA VAL A 242 -0.42 -15.05 7.87
C VAL A 242 1.04 -14.59 7.80
N GLY A 243 1.49 -14.08 6.66
CA GLY A 243 2.83 -13.54 6.48
C GLY A 243 3.18 -12.45 7.49
N TYR A 244 2.26 -11.52 7.73
CA TYR A 244 2.43 -10.46 8.72
C TYR A 244 2.58 -11.00 10.16
N PHE A 245 1.73 -11.92 10.61
CA PHE A 245 1.82 -12.47 11.97
C PHE A 245 3.05 -13.37 12.17
N VAL A 246 3.48 -14.08 11.13
CA VAL A 246 4.77 -14.79 11.13
C VAL A 246 5.91 -13.79 11.29
N ALA A 247 5.90 -12.67 10.58
CA ALA A 247 6.91 -11.63 10.72
C ALA A 247 6.93 -11.02 12.13
N GLU A 248 5.78 -10.74 12.75
CA GLU A 248 5.72 -10.25 14.14
C GLU A 248 6.34 -11.27 15.10
N SER A 249 6.02 -12.56 14.94
CA SER A 249 6.57 -13.63 15.76
C SER A 249 8.09 -13.75 15.60
N LEU A 250 8.59 -13.73 14.36
CA LEU A 250 10.02 -13.73 14.06
C LEU A 250 10.71 -12.49 14.62
N TYR A 251 10.08 -11.32 14.50
CA TYR A 251 10.61 -10.08 15.02
C TYR A 251 10.79 -10.16 16.54
N GLU A 252 9.78 -10.59 17.30
CA GLU A 252 9.93 -10.71 18.76
C GLU A 252 11.00 -11.72 19.18
N ILE A 253 11.20 -12.81 18.42
CA ILE A 253 12.30 -13.77 18.65
C ILE A 253 13.67 -13.13 18.37
N CYS A 254 13.77 -12.31 17.34
CA CYS A 254 15.03 -11.69 16.90
C CYS A 254 15.34 -10.40 17.65
N ARG A 255 14.34 -9.69 18.17
CA ARG A 255 14.44 -8.36 18.79
C ARG A 255 15.51 -8.26 19.89
N PRO A 256 15.69 -9.25 20.80
CA PRO A 256 16.77 -9.20 21.80
C PRO A 256 18.19 -9.15 21.20
N ARG A 257 18.35 -9.62 19.96
CA ARG A 257 19.62 -9.65 19.22
C ARG A 257 19.84 -8.40 18.37
N LEU A 258 18.80 -7.60 18.14
CA LEU A 258 18.90 -6.37 17.35
C LEU A 258 19.59 -5.27 18.17
N PRO A 259 20.37 -4.38 17.52
CA PRO A 259 20.96 -3.24 18.20
C PRO A 259 19.88 -2.42 18.92
N LYS A 260 20.18 -1.97 20.13
CA LYS A 260 19.29 -1.04 20.83
C LYS A 260 19.27 0.25 20.03
N LYS A 261 18.07 0.76 19.75
CA LYS A 261 17.94 2.10 19.19
C LYS A 261 18.57 3.09 20.18
N LEU A 262 19.66 3.75 19.78
CA LEU A 262 20.24 4.84 20.55
C LEU A 262 19.14 5.90 20.70
N ARG A 263 18.84 6.32 21.92
CA ARG A 263 17.98 7.50 22.11
C ARG A 263 18.79 8.68 21.59
N SER A 264 18.29 9.34 20.54
CA SER A 264 18.73 10.69 20.22
C SER A 264 18.42 11.57 21.44
N GLU A 265 19.47 12.08 22.08
CA GLU A 265 19.37 13.15 23.09
C GLU A 265 18.81 14.43 22.45
#